data_AF-A0A941SNX7-F1
#
_entry.id   AF-A0A941SNX7-F1
#
_cell.length_a   1.000
_cell.length_b   1.000
_cell.length_c   1.000
_cell.angle_alpha   90.00
_cell.angle_beta   90.00
_cell.angle_gamma   90.00
#
_symmetry.space_group_name_H-M   'P 1'
#
loop_
_entity.id
_entity.type
_entity.pdbx_description
1 polymer ?
#
loop_
_entity_poly.entity_id
_entity_poly.type
_entity_poly.pdbx_seq_one_letter_code
_entity_poly.pdbx_strand_id
1 'polypeptide(L)'
;MTLESLALLSQIVGAFAVIASLIFVGLQIGQQANATRAQTEQAIAANWLALGQVIGSSAEAFTAGLVSRSSTFADLNDADRMRFLTALFALFKHYENMYLQFKKGRISEAEWQPWSNHIEMYFHQPGVQTWWGLRKAAFSAVFRDFLDNSVAPKELSPAALHRAATES
;
A
#
# COMPACT_ATOMS: atom_id res chain seq x y z
N MET A 1 51.70 36.30 19.60
CA MET A 1 50.78 35.16 19.83
C MET A 1 51.62 33.91 19.99
N THR A 2 51.43 33.12 21.05
CA THR A 2 52.14 31.84 21.21
C THR A 2 51.43 30.75 20.41
N LEU A 3 52.15 29.68 20.04
CA LEU A 3 51.58 28.51 19.34
C LEU A 3 50.37 27.92 20.09
N GLU A 4 50.40 28.01 21.42
CA GLU A 4 49.33 27.55 22.32
C GLU A 4 48.05 28.38 22.18
N SER A 5 48.14 29.71 22.10
CA SER A 5 46.98 30.57 21.84
C SER A 5 46.37 30.32 20.45
N LEU A 6 47.20 30.01 19.45
CA LEU A 6 46.74 29.66 18.11
C LEU A 6 45.99 28.31 18.11
N ALA A 7 46.53 27.33 18.85
CA ALA A 7 45.91 26.01 19.01
C ALA A 7 44.55 26.08 19.72
N LEU A 8 44.45 26.87 20.80
CA LEU A 8 43.18 27.09 21.50
C LEU A 8 42.14 27.77 20.60
N LEU A 9 42.55 28.74 19.79
CA LEU A 9 41.66 29.38 18.82
C LEU A 9 41.17 28.39 17.77
N SER A 10 42.05 27.55 17.22
CA SER A 10 41.67 26.48 16.28
C SER A 10 40.73 25.45 16.89
N GLN A 11 40.91 25.10 18.18
CA GLN A 11 40.02 24.20 18.89
C GLN A 11 38.62 24.80 19.08
N ILE A 12 38.54 26.07 19.46
CA ILE A 12 37.25 26.78 19.62
C ILE A 12 36.52 26.82 18.27
N VAL A 13 37.21 27.22 17.19
CA VAL A 13 36.65 27.23 15.83
C VAL A 13 36.21 25.83 15.40
N GLY A 14 37.03 24.81 15.68
CA GLY A 14 36.70 23.41 15.40
C GLY A 14 35.45 22.93 16.15
N ALA A 15 35.32 23.26 17.43
CA ALA A 15 34.14 22.92 18.23
C ALA A 15 32.87 23.58 17.67
N PHE A 16 32.94 24.86 17.29
CA PHE A 16 31.83 25.55 16.62
C PHE A 16 31.48 24.92 15.26
N ALA A 17 32.47 24.53 14.46
CA ALA A 17 32.26 23.85 13.19
C ALA A 17 31.54 22.50 13.37
N VAL A 18 31.89 21.73 14.41
CA VAL A 18 31.21 20.47 14.75
C VAL A 18 29.76 20.72 15.16
N ILE A 19 29.49 21.69 16.04
CA ILE A 19 28.13 22.03 16.47
C ILE A 19 27.28 22.46 15.26
N ALA A 20 27.80 23.35 14.41
CA ALA A 20 27.12 23.78 13.19
C ALA A 20 26.83 22.61 12.25
N SER A 21 27.79 21.68 12.12
CA SER A 21 27.61 20.45 11.31
C SER A 21 26.50 19.56 11.87
N LEU A 22 26.43 19.38 13.20
CA LEU A 22 25.38 18.58 13.83
C LEU A 22 23.99 19.21 13.65
N ILE A 23 23.88 20.54 13.76
CA ILE A 23 22.63 21.26 13.49
C ILE A 23 22.21 21.06 12.03
N PHE A 24 23.15 21.22 11.10
CA PHE A 24 22.90 20.99 9.67
C PHE A 24 22.41 19.57 9.39
N VAL A 25 23.04 18.55 9.97
CA VAL A 25 22.61 17.15 9.83
C VAL A 25 21.20 16.94 10.39
N GLY A 26 20.88 17.52 11.55
CA GLY A 26 19.54 17.45 12.12
C GLY A 26 18.47 18.02 11.19
N LEU A 27 18.74 19.18 10.58
CA LEU A 27 17.85 19.80 9.58
C LEU A 27 17.76 18.95 8.31
N GLN A 28 18.87 18.40 7.84
CA GLN A 28 18.94 17.56 6.65
C GLN A 28 18.11 16.28 6.81
N ILE A 29 18.13 15.64 7.99
CA ILE A 29 17.30 14.46 8.29
C ILE A 29 15.81 14.80 8.18
N GLY A 30 15.39 15.96 8.69
CA GLY A 30 14.00 16.42 8.57
C GLY A 30 13.56 16.61 7.11
N GLN A 31 14.40 17.25 6.30
CA GLN A 31 14.13 17.46 4.87
C GLN A 31 14.06 16.13 4.10
N GLN A 32 14.98 15.19 4.38
CA GLN A 32 14.97 13.86 3.79
C GLN A 32 13.73 13.04 4.19
N ALA A 33 13.26 13.18 5.42
CA ALA A 33 12.03 12.53 5.88
C ALA A 33 10.81 13.01 5.09
N ASN A 34 10.68 14.32 4.86
CA ASN A 34 9.60 14.88 4.05
C ASN A 34 9.67 14.44 2.58
N ALA A 35 10.86 14.46 1.98
CA ALA A 35 11.06 13.98 0.61
C ALA A 35 10.70 12.49 0.45
N THR A 36 11.06 11.67 1.44
CA THR A 36 10.73 10.23 1.46
C THR A 36 9.22 9.98 1.55
N ARG A 37 8.49 10.81 2.31
CA ARG A 37 7.02 10.73 2.41
C ARG A 37 6.37 11.08 1.07
N ALA A 38 6.74 12.21 0.46
CA ALA A 38 6.23 12.62 -0.85
C ALA A 38 6.51 11.55 -1.93
N GLN A 39 7.69 10.94 -1.93
CA GLN A 39 8.02 9.85 -2.85
C GLN A 39 7.14 8.61 -2.61
N THR A 40 6.82 8.30 -1.35
CA THR A 40 5.94 7.18 -0.99
C THR A 40 4.52 7.43 -1.51
N GLU A 41 3.98 8.62 -1.30
CA GLU A 41 2.67 9.03 -1.80
C GLU A 41 2.60 8.94 -3.33
N GLN A 42 3.62 9.46 -4.03
CA GLN A 42 3.70 9.41 -5.48
C GLN A 42 3.78 7.97 -6.00
N ALA A 43 4.55 7.10 -5.33
CA ALA A 43 4.65 5.69 -5.69
C ALA A 43 3.32 4.95 -5.49
N ILE A 44 2.59 5.24 -4.41
CA ILE A 44 1.25 4.67 -4.16
C ILE A 44 0.30 5.10 -5.29
N ALA A 45 0.27 6.39 -5.62
CA ALA A 45 -0.59 6.91 -6.68
C ALA A 45 -0.26 6.30 -8.05
N ALA A 46 1.03 6.22 -8.42
CA ALA A 46 1.46 5.65 -9.69
C ALA A 46 1.11 4.15 -9.79
N ASN A 47 1.36 3.39 -8.72
CA ASN A 47 1.03 1.97 -8.67
C ASN A 47 -0.49 1.73 -8.76
N TRP A 48 -1.29 2.58 -8.10
CA TRP A 48 -2.74 2.52 -8.18
C TRP A 48 -3.24 2.78 -9.61
N LEU A 49 -2.72 3.81 -10.28
CA LEU A 49 -3.08 4.09 -11.67
C LEU A 49 -2.75 2.92 -12.60
N ALA A 50 -1.56 2.32 -12.46
CA ALA A 50 -1.16 1.16 -13.24
C ALA A 50 -2.08 -0.05 -13.00
N LEU A 51 -2.44 -0.33 -11.74
CA LEU A 51 -3.41 -1.37 -11.38
C LEU A 51 -4.80 -1.08 -11.96
N GLY A 52 -5.24 0.18 -11.89
CA GLY A 52 -6.51 0.62 -12.47
C GLY A 52 -6.59 0.36 -13.96
N GLN A 53 -5.49 0.54 -14.71
CA GLN A 53 -5.43 0.21 -16.14
C GLN A 53 -5.54 -1.31 -16.38
N VAL A 54 -4.84 -2.12 -15.58
CA VAL A 54 -4.90 -3.60 -15.70
C VAL A 54 -6.32 -4.11 -15.39
N ILE A 55 -6.92 -3.64 -14.30
CA ILE A 55 -8.29 -4.02 -13.92
C ILE A 55 -9.28 -3.50 -14.96
N GLY A 56 -9.14 -2.25 -15.41
CA GLY A 56 -10.02 -1.65 -16.41
C GLY A 56 -10.01 -2.37 -17.76
N SER A 57 -8.83 -2.78 -18.24
CA SER A 57 -8.71 -3.55 -19.49
C SER A 57 -9.28 -4.97 -19.42
N SER A 58 -9.65 -5.43 -18.23
CA SER A 58 -10.24 -6.76 -17.98
C SER A 58 -11.44 -6.70 -17.03
N ALA A 59 -12.20 -5.60 -17.07
CA ALA A 59 -13.22 -5.29 -16.07
C ALA A 59 -14.31 -6.37 -15.94
N GLU A 60 -14.73 -6.97 -17.06
CA GLU A 60 -15.71 -8.07 -17.09
C GLU A 60 -15.17 -9.31 -16.36
N ALA A 61 -13.97 -9.75 -16.73
CA ALA A 61 -13.28 -10.87 -16.09
C ALA A 61 -13.05 -10.62 -14.59
N PHE A 62 -12.66 -9.39 -14.25
CA PHE A 62 -12.43 -9.00 -12.87
C PHE A 62 -13.73 -9.05 -12.05
N THR A 63 -14.81 -8.49 -12.58
CA THR A 63 -16.13 -8.49 -11.93
C THR A 63 -16.68 -9.90 -11.78
N ALA A 64 -16.60 -10.73 -12.82
CA ALA A 64 -17.00 -12.13 -12.77
C ALA A 64 -16.20 -12.92 -11.70
N GLY A 65 -14.88 -12.70 -11.66
CA GLY A 65 -14.01 -13.31 -10.66
C GLY A 65 -14.35 -12.90 -9.22
N LEU A 66 -14.70 -11.64 -8.98
CA LEU A 66 -15.08 -11.16 -7.63
C LEU A 66 -16.31 -11.91 -7.09
N VAL A 67 -17.30 -12.18 -7.94
CA VAL A 67 -18.56 -12.82 -7.54
C VAL A 67 -18.54 -14.35 -7.64
N SER A 68 -17.50 -14.92 -8.24
CA SER A 68 -17.34 -16.36 -8.40
C SER A 68 -17.44 -17.09 -7.06
N ARG A 69 -18.17 -18.20 -7.05
CA ARG A 69 -18.28 -19.14 -5.92
C ARG A 69 -17.54 -20.45 -6.18
N SER A 70 -16.89 -20.57 -7.33
CA SER A 70 -16.14 -21.77 -7.70
C SER A 70 -14.77 -21.78 -7.04
N SER A 71 -14.43 -22.87 -6.35
CA SER A 71 -13.09 -23.05 -5.74
C SER A 71 -11.94 -23.05 -6.74
N THR A 72 -12.24 -23.24 -8.02
CA THR A 72 -11.28 -23.27 -9.12
C THR A 72 -11.49 -22.15 -10.15
N PHE A 73 -12.49 -21.26 -9.93
CA PHE A 73 -12.88 -20.24 -10.91
C PHE A 73 -13.25 -20.85 -12.28
N ALA A 74 -13.86 -22.04 -12.27
CA ALA A 74 -14.26 -22.76 -13.49
C ALA A 74 -15.41 -22.07 -14.27
N ASP A 75 -16.06 -21.10 -13.66
CA ASP A 75 -17.04 -20.20 -14.26
C ASP A 75 -16.39 -19.14 -15.19
N LEU A 76 -15.06 -18.96 -15.10
CA LEU A 76 -14.29 -18.12 -16.01
C LEU A 76 -13.58 -18.99 -17.05
N ASN A 77 -13.51 -18.50 -18.29
CA ASN A 77 -12.61 -19.10 -19.28
C ASN A 77 -11.13 -18.96 -18.83
N ASP A 78 -10.24 -19.75 -19.43
CA ASP A 78 -8.84 -19.81 -18.99
C ASP A 78 -8.11 -18.46 -19.03
N ALA A 79 -8.38 -17.63 -20.04
CA ALA A 79 -7.76 -16.33 -20.18
C ALA A 79 -8.25 -15.35 -19.10
N ASP A 80 -9.56 -15.30 -18.86
CA ASP A 80 -10.18 -14.42 -17.88
C ASP A 80 -9.85 -14.86 -16.45
N ARG A 81 -9.78 -16.17 -16.21
CA ARG A 81 -9.29 -16.72 -14.95
C ARG A 81 -7.87 -16.24 -14.67
N MET A 82 -6.97 -16.30 -15.65
CA MET A 82 -5.59 -15.82 -15.47
C MET A 82 -5.52 -14.31 -15.24
N ARG A 83 -6.29 -13.52 -15.99
CA ARG A 83 -6.38 -12.06 -15.82
C ARG A 83 -6.85 -11.70 -14.42
N PHE A 84 -7.95 -12.31 -13.97
CA PHE A 84 -8.50 -12.09 -12.63
C PHE A 84 -7.50 -12.44 -11.53
N LEU A 85 -6.93 -13.66 -11.56
CA LEU A 85 -6.02 -14.12 -10.52
C LEU A 85 -4.75 -13.26 -10.43
N THR A 86 -4.21 -12.83 -11.58
CA THR A 86 -3.02 -11.97 -11.64
C THR A 86 -3.33 -10.56 -11.15
N ALA A 87 -4.45 -9.97 -11.60
CA ALA A 87 -4.87 -8.65 -11.18
C ALA A 87 -5.18 -8.61 -9.67
N LEU A 88 -5.88 -9.61 -9.14
CA LEU A 88 -6.20 -9.72 -7.72
C LEU A 88 -4.94 -9.89 -6.86
N PHE A 89 -3.99 -10.70 -7.31
CA PHE A 89 -2.71 -10.85 -6.61
C PHE A 89 -1.93 -9.53 -6.57
N ALA A 90 -1.85 -8.83 -7.70
CA ALA A 90 -1.18 -7.53 -7.78
C ALA A 90 -1.86 -6.47 -6.90
N LEU A 91 -3.20 -6.44 -6.89
CA LEU A 91 -4.00 -5.57 -6.03
C LEU A 91 -3.69 -5.79 -4.55
N PHE A 92 -3.71 -7.05 -4.09
CA PHE A 92 -3.44 -7.36 -2.69
C PHE A 92 -1.97 -7.11 -2.31
N LYS A 93 -1.03 -7.28 -3.24
CA LYS A 93 0.38 -6.92 -3.01
C LYS A 93 0.60 -5.43 -2.86
N HIS A 94 -0.16 -4.62 -3.60
CA HIS A 94 -0.17 -3.18 -3.43
C HIS A 94 -0.68 -2.79 -2.04
N TYR A 95 -1.80 -3.36 -1.60
CA TYR A 95 -2.31 -3.11 -0.23
C TYR A 95 -1.40 -3.59 0.87
N GLU A 96 -0.78 -4.77 0.71
CA GLU A 96 0.22 -5.25 1.66
C GLU A 96 1.38 -4.25 1.78
N ASN A 97 1.88 -3.73 0.65
CA ASN A 97 2.94 -2.73 0.68
C ASN A 97 2.51 -1.49 1.47
N MET A 98 1.32 -0.95 1.18
CA MET A 98 0.78 0.21 1.88
C MET A 98 0.60 -0.05 3.38
N TYR A 99 0.02 -1.20 3.76
CA TYR A 99 -0.15 -1.58 5.15
C TYR A 99 1.20 -1.66 5.88
N LEU A 100 2.22 -2.23 5.25
CA LEU A 100 3.57 -2.29 5.83
C LEU A 100 4.22 -0.90 5.96
N GLN A 101 3.89 0.06 5.09
CA GLN A 101 4.33 1.46 5.26
C GLN A 101 3.57 2.16 6.39
N PHE A 102 2.27 1.90 6.52
CA PHE A 102 1.45 2.34 7.66
C PHE A 102 2.02 1.82 8.99
N LYS A 103 2.32 0.51 9.09
CA LYS A 103 2.95 -0.07 10.29
C LYS A 103 4.32 0.52 10.63
N LYS A 104 5.00 1.13 9.67
CA LYS A 104 6.29 1.84 9.85
C LYS A 104 6.12 3.34 10.11
N GLY A 105 4.89 3.84 10.25
CA GLY A 105 4.59 5.26 10.50
C GLY A 105 4.85 6.18 9.30
N ARG A 106 4.96 5.63 8.08
CA ARG A 106 5.13 6.43 6.85
C ARG A 106 3.81 6.90 6.25
N ILE A 107 2.75 6.15 6.49
CA ILE A 107 1.36 6.52 6.19
C ILE A 107 0.69 6.77 7.54
N SER A 108 0.00 7.89 7.68
CA SER A 108 -0.77 8.19 8.89
C SER A 108 -2.02 7.32 8.99
N GLU A 109 -2.61 7.21 10.17
CA GLU A 109 -3.88 6.49 10.36
C GLU A 109 -5.03 7.11 9.54
N ALA A 110 -5.09 8.44 9.47
CA ALA A 110 -6.10 9.15 8.68
C ALA A 110 -5.98 8.86 7.17
N GLU A 111 -4.75 8.67 6.66
CA GLU A 111 -4.53 8.28 5.27
C GLU A 111 -4.77 6.79 5.04
N TRP A 112 -4.44 5.94 6.02
CA TRP A 112 -4.64 4.50 5.92
C TRP A 112 -6.12 4.11 5.96
N GLN A 113 -6.93 4.76 6.78
CA GLN A 113 -8.33 4.36 7.00
C GLN A 113 -9.15 4.25 5.69
N PRO A 114 -9.13 5.23 4.76
CA PRO A 114 -9.81 5.09 3.47
C PRO A 114 -9.31 3.90 2.64
N TRP A 115 -7.99 3.64 2.65
CA TRP A 115 -7.42 2.51 1.94
C TRP A 115 -7.79 1.17 2.56
N SER A 116 -7.90 1.12 3.89
CA SER A 116 -8.36 -0.08 4.62
C SER A 116 -9.80 -0.42 4.25
N ASN A 117 -10.72 0.55 4.29
CA ASN A 117 -12.10 0.35 3.86
C ASN A 117 -12.14 -0.16 2.42
N HIS A 118 -11.34 0.44 1.53
CA HIS A 118 -11.33 0.06 0.12
C HIS A 118 -10.87 -1.38 -0.12
N ILE A 119 -9.79 -1.86 0.53
CA ILE A 119 -9.38 -3.28 0.38
C ILE A 119 -10.38 -4.23 1.02
N GLU A 120 -10.98 -3.87 2.15
CA GLU A 120 -12.00 -4.68 2.83
C GLU A 120 -13.23 -4.89 1.93
N MET A 121 -13.63 -3.88 1.14
CA MET A 121 -14.70 -4.03 0.14
C MET A 121 -14.43 -5.15 -0.87
N TYR A 122 -13.18 -5.33 -1.32
CA TYR A 122 -12.80 -6.46 -2.19
C TYR A 122 -12.64 -7.75 -1.39
N PHE A 123 -12.01 -7.68 -0.22
CA PHE A 123 -11.71 -8.84 0.60
C PHE A 123 -12.95 -9.66 0.89
N HIS A 124 -14.07 -9.01 1.22
CA HIS A 124 -15.33 -9.70 1.54
C HIS A 124 -16.12 -10.20 0.33
N GLN A 125 -15.59 -10.12 -0.90
CA GLN A 125 -16.23 -10.71 -2.06
C GLN A 125 -16.04 -12.25 -2.10
N PRO A 126 -17.06 -13.03 -2.53
CA PRO A 126 -17.00 -14.49 -2.51
C PRO A 126 -15.79 -15.10 -3.24
N GLY A 127 -15.46 -14.56 -4.41
CA GLY A 127 -14.31 -15.04 -5.19
C GLY A 127 -12.99 -14.69 -4.53
N VAL A 128 -12.92 -13.56 -3.85
CA VAL A 128 -11.72 -13.13 -3.12
C VAL A 128 -11.50 -13.98 -1.87
N GLN A 129 -12.55 -14.30 -1.11
CA GLN A 129 -12.47 -15.23 0.01
C GLN A 129 -11.99 -16.63 -0.42
N THR A 130 -12.51 -17.10 -1.55
CA THR A 130 -12.08 -18.37 -2.16
C THR A 130 -10.59 -18.34 -2.53
N TRP A 131 -10.17 -17.31 -3.27
CA TRP A 131 -8.78 -17.11 -3.65
C TRP A 131 -7.84 -16.96 -2.44
N TRP A 132 -8.28 -16.23 -1.41
CA TRP A 132 -7.52 -15.97 -0.21
C TRP A 132 -7.18 -17.26 0.53
N GLY A 133 -8.15 -18.17 0.67
CA GLY A 133 -7.91 -19.51 1.23
C GLY A 133 -6.81 -20.29 0.51
N LEU A 134 -6.62 -20.05 -0.80
CA LEU A 134 -5.62 -20.72 -1.63
C LEU A 134 -4.27 -20.00 -1.72
N ARG A 135 -4.20 -18.72 -1.37
CA ARG A 135 -3.04 -17.86 -1.68
C ARG A 135 -2.53 -17.02 -0.51
N LYS A 136 -3.22 -16.96 0.63
CA LYS A 136 -2.83 -16.09 1.76
C LYS A 136 -1.41 -16.31 2.29
N ALA A 137 -0.87 -17.53 2.14
CA ALA A 137 0.51 -17.84 2.52
C ALA A 137 1.58 -16.99 1.80
N ALA A 138 1.25 -16.39 0.65
CA ALA A 138 2.14 -15.49 -0.06
C ALA A 138 2.27 -14.09 0.59
N PHE A 139 1.51 -13.81 1.64
CA PHE A 139 1.46 -12.53 2.34
C PHE A 139 2.04 -12.63 3.76
N SER A 140 2.59 -11.52 4.24
CA SER A 140 3.10 -11.33 5.59
C SER A 140 2.03 -11.65 6.64
N ALA A 141 2.47 -12.17 7.79
CA ALA A 141 1.56 -12.55 8.87
C ALA A 141 0.72 -11.36 9.34
N VAL A 142 1.34 -10.19 9.55
CA VAL A 142 0.65 -8.99 10.02
C VAL A 142 -0.43 -8.48 9.06
N PHE A 143 -0.25 -8.65 7.75
CA PHE A 143 -1.27 -8.27 6.76
C PHE A 143 -2.39 -9.30 6.70
N ARG A 144 -2.04 -10.59 6.82
CA ARG A 144 -3.04 -11.65 6.96
C ARG A 144 -3.93 -11.43 8.17
N ASP A 145 -3.33 -11.14 9.32
CA ASP A 145 -4.07 -10.91 10.56
C ASP A 145 -4.98 -9.68 10.45
N PHE A 146 -4.54 -8.61 9.77
CA PHE A 146 -5.37 -7.45 9.49
C PHE A 146 -6.63 -7.83 8.68
N LEU A 147 -6.46 -8.55 7.57
CA LEU A 147 -7.59 -8.92 6.72
C LEU A 147 -8.49 -9.98 7.37
N ASP A 148 -7.90 -11.04 7.95
CA ASP A 148 -8.66 -12.15 8.57
C ASP A 148 -9.53 -11.66 9.76
N ASN A 149 -9.19 -10.53 10.38
CA ASN A 149 -9.98 -9.89 11.45
C ASN A 149 -10.80 -8.67 10.98
N SER A 150 -10.82 -8.37 9.68
CA SER A 150 -11.59 -7.24 9.15
C SER A 150 -13.09 -7.56 9.07
N VAL A 151 -13.90 -6.51 9.02
CA VAL A 151 -15.36 -6.60 8.94
C VAL A 151 -15.81 -5.94 7.65
N ALA A 152 -16.82 -6.52 7.00
CA ALA A 152 -17.39 -5.96 5.78
C ALA A 152 -17.78 -4.48 5.98
N PRO A 153 -17.24 -3.56 5.15
CA PRO A 153 -17.62 -2.15 5.19
C PRO A 153 -19.11 -1.98 4.90
N LYS A 154 -19.69 -0.87 5.38
CA LYS A 154 -21.11 -0.56 5.12
C LYS A 154 -21.35 -0.06 3.70
N GLU A 155 -20.30 0.43 3.03
CA GLU A 155 -20.36 0.91 1.67
C GLU A 155 -20.55 -0.22 0.65
N LEU A 156 -21.22 0.08 -0.47
CA LEU A 156 -21.49 -0.89 -1.53
C LEU A 156 -20.19 -1.33 -2.21
N SER A 157 -19.96 -2.64 -2.30
CA SER A 157 -18.82 -3.17 -3.04
C SER A 157 -18.92 -2.89 -4.55
N PRO A 158 -17.81 -2.92 -5.30
CA PRO A 158 -17.84 -2.77 -6.76
C PRO A 158 -18.78 -3.77 -7.46
N ALA A 159 -18.84 -5.01 -6.97
CA ALA A 159 -19.77 -6.02 -7.47
C ALA A 159 -21.24 -5.70 -7.14
N ALA A 160 -21.50 -5.05 -6.00
CA ALA A 160 -22.84 -4.58 -5.66
C ALA A 160 -23.28 -3.40 -6.54
N LEU A 161 -22.35 -2.49 -6.87
CA LEU A 161 -22.61 -1.38 -7.82
C LEU A 161 -22.93 -1.89 -9.23
N HIS A 162 -22.20 -2.90 -9.73
CA HIS A 162 -22.49 -3.50 -11.03
C HIS A 162 -23.90 -4.12 -11.09
N ARG A 163 -24.28 -4.89 -10.06
CA ARG A 163 -25.63 -5.48 -9.98
C ARG A 163 -26.74 -4.44 -9.93
N ALA A 164 -26.56 -3.39 -9.11
CA ALA A 164 -27.54 -2.31 -9.00
C ALA A 164 -27.75 -1.56 -10.32
N ALA A 165 -26.72 -1.42 -11.15
CA ALA A 165 -26.81 -0.79 -12.46
C ALA A 165 -27.43 -1.68 -13.55
N THR A 166 -27.38 -3.00 -13.41
CA THR A 166 -27.97 -3.96 -14.37
C THR A 166 -29.42 -4.31 -14.08
N GLU A 167 -29.90 -4.04 -12.85
CA GLU A 167 -31.29 -4.28 -12.42
C GLU A 167 -32.21 -3.05 -12.58
N SER A 168 -31.67 -1.90 -13.00
CA SER A 168 -32.40 -0.65 -13.31
C SER A 168 -32.64 -0.46 -14.80
#